data_AF-A0A7V3FUE0-F1
#
_entry.id   AF-A0A7V3FUE0-F1
#
_cell.length_a   1.000
_cell.length_b   1.000
_cell.length_c   1.000
_cell.angle_alpha   90.00
_cell.angle_beta   90.00
_cell.angle_gamma   90.00
#
_symmetry.space_group_name_H-M   'P 1'
#
loop_
_entity.id
_entity.type
_entity.pdbx_description
1 polymer ?
#
loop_
_entity_poly.entity_id
_entity_poly.type
_entity_poly.pdbx_seq_one_letter_code
_entity_poly.pdbx_strand_id
1 'polypeptide(L)'
;MLISAFFKKQILTIKINLMFTIDTHTHIIPQNLPDFSRKFGYGEFITLDHHEKGKAWMMQGSKRFREILENCWSPEVRIQEMAQHKADMQVICTIPVMFSYWAKPEHGLEVSQFLNDDIAATFTKYPDKFVGLATVPLQDTKLAIQELERCMKMGYKGVQIGSNVNNKNLNEPEIVEFFAACESLNAAILVHPWQMMGQEHMTKYWLPWLVG
;
A
#
# COMPACT_ATOMS: atom_id res chain seq x y z
N MET A 1 59.36 -22.81 -37.40
CA MET A 1 57.97 -22.70 -37.90
C MET A 1 57.04 -22.89 -36.69
N LEU A 2 56.49 -21.77 -36.19
CA LEU A 2 55.29 -21.62 -35.33
C LEU A 2 55.24 -22.43 -34.00
N ILE A 3 55.69 -21.87 -32.87
CA ILE A 3 54.87 -21.14 -31.87
C ILE A 3 53.38 -20.97 -32.26
N SER A 4 52.48 -21.65 -31.53
CA SER A 4 51.00 -21.43 -31.39
C SER A 4 50.34 -22.79 -31.13
N ALA A 5 49.54 -23.10 -30.10
CA ALA A 5 48.64 -22.28 -29.31
C ALA A 5 48.42 -22.93 -27.92
N PHE A 6 49.12 -22.42 -26.91
CA PHE A 6 48.52 -22.30 -25.57
C PHE A 6 47.49 -21.17 -25.63
N PHE A 7 46.46 -21.21 -24.78
CA PHE A 7 45.34 -20.25 -24.66
C PHE A 7 44.09 -20.52 -25.53
N LYS A 8 43.32 -21.55 -25.18
CA LYS A 8 41.85 -21.43 -25.23
C LYS A 8 41.38 -20.76 -23.94
N LYS A 9 41.19 -19.45 -24.05
CA LYS A 9 40.53 -18.55 -23.09
C LYS A 9 39.37 -19.26 -22.38
N GLN A 10 39.51 -19.42 -21.08
CA GLN A 10 38.40 -19.58 -20.15
C GLN A 10 37.61 -18.27 -20.22
N ILE A 11 36.58 -18.22 -21.05
CA ILE A 11 35.62 -17.12 -21.04
C ILE A 11 34.76 -17.37 -19.80
N LEU A 12 35.25 -16.89 -18.66
CA LEU A 12 34.43 -16.68 -17.48
C LEU A 12 33.50 -15.52 -17.84
N THR A 13 32.33 -15.85 -18.37
CA THR A 13 31.25 -14.88 -18.57
C THR A 13 30.73 -14.49 -17.20
N ILE A 14 31.43 -13.60 -16.50
CA ILE A 14 30.83 -12.84 -15.39
C ILE A 14 29.94 -11.80 -16.05
N LYS A 15 28.66 -12.14 -16.19
CA LYS A 15 27.56 -11.24 -16.54
C LYS A 15 26.38 -11.73 -15.68
N ILE A 16 25.76 -10.96 -14.80
CA ILE A 16 25.55 -9.51 -14.72
C ILE A 16 25.39 -9.17 -13.24
N ASN A 17 25.87 -8.01 -12.81
CA ASN A 17 25.41 -7.39 -11.56
C ASN A 17 23.92 -7.07 -11.79
N LEU A 18 23.02 -7.99 -11.41
CA LEU A 18 21.58 -7.81 -11.56
C LEU A 18 21.20 -6.60 -10.72
N MET A 19 20.83 -5.51 -11.40
CA MET A 19 20.41 -4.28 -10.77
C MET A 19 19.19 -4.57 -9.89
N PHE A 20 19.33 -4.38 -8.58
CA PHE A 20 18.26 -4.63 -7.61
C PHE A 20 17.12 -3.65 -7.86
N THR A 21 15.96 -4.17 -8.22
CA THR A 21 14.81 -3.39 -8.67
C THR A 21 13.75 -3.35 -7.57
N ILE A 22 13.40 -2.14 -7.14
CA ILE A 22 12.35 -1.90 -6.14
C ILE A 22 11.17 -1.24 -6.83
N ASP A 23 10.02 -1.89 -6.76
CA ASP A 23 8.74 -1.29 -7.15
C ASP A 23 8.14 -0.59 -5.93
N THR A 24 8.12 0.75 -5.98
CA THR A 24 7.84 1.60 -4.83
C THR A 24 6.36 1.91 -4.62
N HIS A 25 5.47 1.43 -5.49
CA HIS A 25 4.06 1.81 -5.44
C HIS A 25 3.15 0.61 -5.75
N THR A 26 2.83 -0.15 -4.70
CA THR A 26 1.93 -1.30 -4.81
C THR A 26 0.94 -1.37 -3.66
N HIS A 27 -0.25 -1.92 -3.94
CA HIS A 27 -1.31 -2.04 -2.94
C HIS A 27 -1.62 -3.50 -2.61
N ILE A 28 -1.91 -3.74 -1.33
CA ILE A 28 -2.44 -4.99 -0.81
C ILE A 28 -3.65 -4.73 0.09
N ILE A 29 -4.42 -5.78 0.36
CA ILE A 29 -5.57 -5.77 1.27
C ILE A 29 -5.61 -7.09 2.03
N PRO A 30 -6.05 -7.12 3.31
CA PRO A 30 -6.26 -8.37 4.02
C PRO A 30 -7.22 -9.29 3.28
N GLN A 31 -6.95 -10.59 3.29
CA GLN A 31 -7.83 -11.58 2.66
C GLN A 31 -9.24 -11.56 3.27
N ASN A 32 -9.33 -11.33 4.58
CA ASN A 32 -10.59 -11.26 5.31
C ASN A 32 -10.69 -9.91 6.01
N LEU A 33 -11.77 -9.19 5.75
CA LEU A 33 -12.10 -7.94 6.43
C LEU A 33 -13.23 -8.18 7.43
N PRO A 34 -13.15 -7.64 8.65
CA PRO A 34 -14.30 -7.48 9.52
C PRO A 34 -15.39 -6.66 8.81
N ASP A 35 -16.65 -6.96 9.08
CA ASP A 35 -17.74 -6.09 8.70
C ASP A 35 -17.77 -4.87 9.63
N PHE A 36 -16.93 -3.88 9.31
CA PHE A 36 -16.81 -2.64 10.06
C PHE A 36 -18.11 -1.83 10.05
N SER A 37 -18.89 -1.88 8.97
CA SER A 37 -20.23 -1.26 8.92
C SER A 37 -21.15 -1.82 9.98
N ARG A 38 -21.22 -3.16 10.12
CA ARG A 38 -21.99 -3.82 11.17
C ARG A 38 -21.41 -3.56 12.56
N LYS A 39 -20.08 -3.57 12.71
CA LYS A 39 -19.40 -3.35 13.99
C LYS A 39 -19.66 -1.94 14.54
N PHE A 40 -19.51 -0.91 13.70
CA PHE A 40 -19.65 0.48 14.12
C PHE A 40 -21.09 0.99 14.04
N GLY A 41 -21.97 0.27 13.33
CA GLY A 41 -23.39 0.60 13.22
C GLY A 41 -23.72 1.72 12.24
N TYR A 42 -22.79 2.09 11.35
CA TYR A 42 -23.00 3.11 10.31
C TYR A 42 -22.02 2.97 9.16
N GLY A 43 -22.26 3.73 8.10
CA GLY A 43 -21.35 3.88 6.97
C GLY A 43 -21.29 2.66 6.07
N GLU A 44 -20.66 2.82 4.92
CA GLU A 44 -20.46 1.76 3.93
C GLU A 44 -18.95 1.48 3.83
N PHE A 45 -18.42 0.82 4.87
CA PHE A 45 -17.04 0.34 4.86
C PHE A 45 -16.89 -0.80 3.85
N ILE A 46 -15.67 -0.97 3.34
CA ILE A 46 -15.39 -2.02 2.38
C ILE A 46 -15.45 -3.39 3.05
N THR A 47 -16.15 -4.32 2.41
CA THR A 47 -16.12 -5.75 2.72
C THR A 47 -15.67 -6.53 1.49
N LEU A 48 -15.29 -7.81 1.67
CA LEU A 48 -14.89 -8.69 0.57
C LEU A 48 -15.89 -9.83 0.40
N ASP A 49 -16.46 -9.94 -0.79
CA ASP A 49 -17.31 -11.07 -1.23
C ASP A 49 -16.48 -12.03 -2.11
N HIS A 50 -15.98 -13.11 -1.47
CA HIS A 50 -15.21 -14.19 -2.11
C HIS A 50 -16.12 -15.10 -2.93
N HIS A 51 -16.52 -14.63 -4.10
CA HIS A 51 -17.49 -15.28 -4.97
C HIS A 51 -16.90 -16.40 -5.86
N GLU A 52 -15.57 -16.41 -6.07
CA GLU A 52 -14.85 -17.45 -6.82
C GLU A 52 -13.46 -17.67 -6.19
N LYS A 53 -12.87 -18.86 -6.35
CA LYS A 53 -11.52 -19.13 -5.85
C LYS A 53 -10.52 -18.13 -6.45
N GLY A 54 -9.82 -17.41 -5.58
CA GLY A 54 -8.81 -16.42 -5.99
C GLY A 54 -9.39 -15.10 -6.49
N LYS A 55 -10.71 -14.87 -6.34
CA LYS A 55 -11.36 -13.61 -6.72
C LYS A 55 -12.33 -13.14 -5.64
N ALA A 56 -12.33 -11.84 -5.39
CA ALA A 56 -13.27 -11.22 -4.47
C ALA A 56 -13.83 -9.92 -5.07
N TRP A 57 -15.11 -9.64 -4.80
CA TRP A 57 -15.65 -8.31 -4.99
C TRP A 57 -15.34 -7.47 -3.75
N MET A 58 -14.67 -6.34 -3.94
CA MET A 58 -14.71 -5.25 -2.97
C MET A 58 -16.12 -4.66 -3.01
N MET A 59 -16.83 -4.80 -1.90
CA MET A 59 -18.21 -4.33 -1.74
C MET A 59 -18.21 -3.06 -0.91
N GLN A 60 -18.92 -2.04 -1.37
CA GLN A 60 -19.24 -0.84 -0.60
C GLN A 60 -20.75 -0.81 -0.38
N GLY A 61 -21.19 -1.19 0.83
CA GLY A 61 -22.60 -1.48 1.06
C GLY A 61 -23.09 -2.58 0.11
N SER A 62 -24.10 -2.29 -0.71
CA SER A 62 -24.62 -3.23 -1.72
C SER A 62 -23.92 -3.13 -3.09
N LYS A 63 -23.03 -2.16 -3.28
CA LYS A 63 -22.39 -1.88 -4.58
C LYS A 63 -21.10 -2.69 -4.73
N ARG A 64 -20.97 -3.38 -5.87
CA ARG A 64 -19.70 -3.93 -6.36
C ARG A 64 -18.79 -2.78 -6.77
N PHE A 65 -17.83 -2.44 -5.92
CA PHE A 65 -16.88 -1.37 -6.17
C PHE A 65 -15.83 -1.81 -7.20
N ARG A 66 -15.18 -2.96 -6.98
CA ARG A 66 -14.13 -3.50 -7.84
C ARG A 66 -13.95 -5.00 -7.63
N GLU A 67 -13.67 -5.74 -8.68
CA GLU A 67 -13.18 -7.12 -8.56
C GLU A 67 -11.66 -7.10 -8.35
N ILE A 68 -11.20 -7.85 -7.36
CA ILE A 68 -9.80 -8.04 -7.05
C ILE A 68 -9.42 -9.52 -7.17
N LEU A 69 -8.17 -9.77 -7.54
CA LEU A 69 -7.60 -11.09 -7.71
C LEU A 69 -6.71 -11.45 -6.52
N GLU A 70 -6.34 -12.72 -6.42
CA GLU A 70 -5.58 -13.29 -5.31
C GLU A 70 -4.27 -12.56 -4.99
N ASN A 71 -3.63 -11.96 -5.99
CA ASN A 71 -2.41 -11.16 -5.79
C ASN A 71 -2.62 -9.90 -4.91
N CYS A 72 -3.87 -9.46 -4.70
CA CYS A 72 -4.18 -8.37 -3.77
C CYS A 72 -4.01 -8.76 -2.29
N TRP A 73 -4.10 -10.05 -1.93
CA TRP A 73 -4.01 -10.50 -0.52
C TRP A 73 -3.07 -11.69 -0.28
N SER A 74 -2.64 -12.43 -1.30
CA SER A 74 -1.65 -13.52 -1.15
C SER A 74 -0.25 -13.00 -1.46
N PRO A 75 0.64 -12.94 -0.46
CA PRO A 75 2.05 -12.61 -0.68
C PRO A 75 2.73 -13.63 -1.61
N GLU A 76 2.35 -14.91 -1.55
CA GLU A 76 2.96 -15.97 -2.34
C GLU A 76 2.66 -15.81 -3.84
N VAL A 77 1.39 -15.56 -4.20
CA VAL A 77 1.01 -15.26 -5.60
C VAL A 77 1.72 -14.00 -6.08
N ARG A 78 1.76 -12.95 -5.24
CA ARG A 78 2.46 -11.70 -5.56
C ARG A 78 3.96 -11.89 -5.81
N ILE A 79 4.65 -12.69 -4.99
CA ILE A 79 6.08 -12.99 -5.17
C ILE A 79 6.32 -13.70 -6.51
N GLN A 80 5.42 -14.60 -6.93
CA GLN A 80 5.52 -15.26 -8.23
C GLN A 80 5.37 -14.27 -9.39
N GLU A 81 4.43 -13.32 -9.29
CA GLU A 81 4.24 -12.26 -10.28
C GLU A 81 5.42 -11.27 -10.31
N MET A 82 5.95 -10.88 -9.14
CA MET A 82 7.15 -10.04 -9.03
C MET A 82 8.33 -10.62 -9.82
N ALA A 83 8.55 -11.93 -9.75
CA ALA A 83 9.60 -12.61 -10.50
C ALA A 83 9.41 -12.50 -12.02
N GLN A 84 8.16 -12.50 -12.52
CA GLN A 84 7.85 -12.33 -13.95
C GLN A 84 8.15 -10.90 -14.42
N HIS A 85 7.94 -9.92 -13.55
CA HIS A 85 8.17 -8.50 -13.83
C HIS A 85 9.58 -8.01 -13.45
N LYS A 86 10.44 -8.89 -12.92
CA LYS A 86 11.79 -8.56 -12.45
C LYS A 86 11.80 -7.48 -11.35
N ALA A 87 10.81 -7.51 -10.48
CA ALA A 87 10.80 -6.72 -9.25
C ALA A 87 11.40 -7.59 -8.13
N ASP A 88 12.54 -7.17 -7.57
CA ASP A 88 13.20 -7.90 -6.49
C ASP A 88 12.50 -7.66 -5.15
N MET A 89 11.93 -6.46 -4.97
CA MET A 89 11.22 -6.03 -3.77
C MET A 89 10.06 -5.08 -4.13
N GLN A 90 8.98 -5.15 -3.34
CA GLN A 90 7.84 -4.24 -3.44
C GLN A 90 7.65 -3.45 -2.16
N VAL A 91 7.40 -2.15 -2.30
CA VAL A 91 6.83 -1.33 -1.22
C VAL A 91 5.31 -1.51 -1.27
N ILE A 92 4.76 -2.08 -0.19
CA ILE A 92 3.35 -2.44 -0.05
C ILE A 92 2.65 -1.46 0.89
N CYS A 93 1.45 -1.06 0.51
CA CYS A 93 0.58 -0.16 1.28
C CYS A 93 -0.89 -0.52 1.05
N THR A 94 -1.81 0.08 1.81
CA THR A 94 -3.24 -0.24 1.67
C THR A 94 -3.82 0.32 0.36
N ILE A 95 -5.01 -0.14 -0.02
CA ILE A 95 -5.76 0.44 -1.15
C ILE A 95 -6.38 1.77 -0.69
N PRO A 96 -6.29 2.88 -1.44
CA PRO A 96 -6.74 4.20 -0.98
C PRO A 96 -8.19 4.29 -0.50
N VAL A 97 -9.11 3.47 -1.05
CA VAL A 97 -10.51 3.40 -0.56
C VAL A 97 -10.62 2.98 0.91
N MET A 98 -9.58 2.34 1.44
CA MET A 98 -9.48 1.91 2.82
C MET A 98 -9.05 3.02 3.79
N PHE A 99 -8.58 4.20 3.30
CA PHE A 99 -8.21 5.32 4.17
C PHE A 99 -9.33 5.74 5.11
N SER A 100 -10.58 5.62 4.66
CA SER A 100 -11.77 5.82 5.50
C SER A 100 -11.81 7.15 6.26
N TYR A 101 -11.23 8.22 5.68
CA TYR A 101 -11.16 9.54 6.34
C TYR A 101 -12.52 10.13 6.70
N TRP A 102 -13.60 9.69 6.03
CA TRP A 102 -14.99 10.07 6.33
C TRP A 102 -15.53 9.48 7.64
N ALA A 103 -14.90 8.44 8.19
CA ALA A 103 -15.33 7.78 9.41
C ALA A 103 -14.96 8.61 10.66
N LYS A 104 -15.66 8.35 11.77
CA LYS A 104 -15.26 8.86 13.09
C LYS A 104 -13.79 8.51 13.36
N PRO A 105 -12.97 9.44 13.90
CA PRO A 105 -11.53 9.23 14.05
C PRO A 105 -11.13 7.93 14.74
N GLU A 106 -11.81 7.57 15.82
CA GLU A 106 -11.55 6.34 16.60
C GLU A 106 -11.83 5.06 15.82
N HIS A 107 -12.81 5.09 14.91
CA HIS A 107 -13.10 3.96 14.02
C HIS A 107 -12.14 3.92 12.83
N GLY A 108 -11.75 5.09 12.32
CA GLY A 108 -10.67 5.19 11.33
C GLY A 108 -9.34 4.64 11.87
N LEU A 109 -9.04 4.89 13.14
CA LEU A 109 -7.89 4.34 13.83
C LEU A 109 -7.96 2.82 13.88
N GLU A 110 -9.10 2.27 14.29
CA GLU A 110 -9.27 0.81 14.39
C GLU A 110 -9.12 0.12 13.02
N VAL A 111 -9.68 0.71 11.96
CA VAL A 111 -9.49 0.23 10.58
C VAL A 111 -8.02 0.31 10.18
N SER A 112 -7.36 1.45 10.46
CA SER A 112 -5.93 1.63 10.15
C SER A 112 -5.06 0.58 10.85
N GLN A 113 -5.31 0.33 12.13
CA GLN A 113 -4.59 -0.67 12.91
C GLN A 113 -4.75 -2.08 12.34
N PHE A 114 -5.98 -2.47 11.99
CA PHE A 114 -6.23 -3.77 11.37
C PHE A 114 -5.45 -3.96 10.06
N LEU A 115 -5.47 -2.93 9.20
CA LEU A 115 -4.74 -2.95 7.92
C LEU A 115 -3.23 -2.98 8.13
N ASN A 116 -2.73 -2.20 9.08
CA ASN A 116 -1.31 -2.14 9.40
C ASN A 116 -0.83 -3.46 10.00
N ASP A 117 -1.61 -4.10 10.87
CA ASP A 117 -1.21 -5.38 11.45
C ASP A 117 -1.08 -6.49 10.39
N ASP A 118 -1.95 -6.50 9.36
CA ASP A 118 -1.88 -7.43 8.23
C ASP A 118 -0.69 -7.17 7.30
N ILE A 119 -0.44 -5.90 6.94
CA ILE A 119 0.73 -5.50 6.15
C ILE A 119 2.02 -5.85 6.91
N ALA A 120 2.07 -5.61 8.23
CA ALA A 120 3.20 -5.95 9.07
C ALA A 120 3.46 -7.45 9.13
N ALA A 121 2.41 -8.27 9.28
CA ALA A 121 2.54 -9.72 9.19
C ALA A 121 3.13 -10.14 7.84
N THR A 122 2.74 -9.49 6.74
CA THR A 122 3.25 -9.77 5.39
C THR A 122 4.74 -9.48 5.26
N PHE A 123 5.20 -8.26 5.55
CA PHE A 123 6.63 -7.95 5.42
C PHE A 123 7.49 -8.61 6.49
N THR A 124 6.93 -8.98 7.65
CA THR A 124 7.66 -9.75 8.67
C THR A 124 7.90 -11.18 8.21
N LYS A 125 6.93 -11.78 7.49
CA LYS A 125 7.05 -13.14 6.94
C LYS A 125 8.01 -13.18 5.74
N TYR A 126 8.02 -12.14 4.91
CA TYR A 126 8.84 -12.05 3.69
C TYR A 126 9.68 -10.76 3.64
N PRO A 127 10.62 -10.57 4.59
CA PRO A 127 11.35 -9.31 4.75
C PRO A 127 12.33 -9.00 3.62
N ASP A 128 12.68 -10.00 2.81
CA ASP A 128 13.50 -9.86 1.61
C ASP A 128 12.69 -9.48 0.37
N LYS A 129 11.35 -9.50 0.46
CA LYS A 129 10.44 -9.21 -0.66
C LYS A 129 9.60 -7.96 -0.47
N PHE A 130 9.29 -7.58 0.78
CA PHE A 130 8.37 -6.50 1.05
C PHE A 130 8.89 -5.49 2.07
N VAL A 131 8.49 -4.24 1.85
CA VAL A 131 8.62 -3.13 2.79
C VAL A 131 7.26 -2.46 2.94
N GLY A 132 6.83 -2.15 4.16
CA GLY A 132 5.52 -1.54 4.41
C GLY A 132 5.55 0.00 4.45
N LEU A 133 4.50 0.62 3.90
CA LEU A 133 4.04 1.96 4.27
C LEU A 133 2.71 1.84 5.01
N ALA A 134 2.61 2.52 6.15
CA ALA A 134 1.42 2.48 7.01
C ALA A 134 0.27 3.27 6.39
N THR A 135 -0.93 3.04 6.89
CA THR A 135 -2.06 3.97 6.76
C THR A 135 -2.40 4.54 8.13
N VAL A 136 -2.95 5.75 8.18
CA VAL A 136 -3.25 6.47 9.42
C VAL A 136 -4.59 7.20 9.31
N PRO A 137 -5.33 7.40 10.42
CA PRO A 137 -6.59 8.13 10.44
C PRO A 137 -6.37 9.65 10.37
N LEU A 138 -5.92 10.16 9.23
CA LEU A 138 -5.46 11.56 9.06
C LEU A 138 -6.57 12.61 9.24
N GLN A 139 -7.84 12.22 9.35
CA GLN A 139 -8.91 13.12 9.78
C GLN A 139 -8.76 13.60 11.24
N ASP A 140 -7.91 12.94 12.02
CA ASP A 140 -7.46 13.39 13.35
C ASP A 140 -5.93 13.26 13.43
N THR A 141 -5.24 14.40 13.35
CA THR A 141 -3.77 14.47 13.37
C THR A 141 -3.17 13.78 14.58
N LYS A 142 -3.78 13.91 15.76
CA LYS A 142 -3.22 13.34 17.00
C LYS A 142 -3.25 11.81 16.96
N LEU A 143 -4.37 11.23 16.56
CA LEU A 143 -4.48 9.78 16.37
C LEU A 143 -3.59 9.30 15.23
N ALA A 144 -3.47 10.07 14.15
CA ALA A 144 -2.60 9.75 13.03
C ALA A 144 -1.11 9.67 13.44
N ILE A 145 -0.64 10.62 14.24
CA ILE A 145 0.73 10.62 14.79
C ILE A 145 0.94 9.42 15.71
N GLN A 146 -0.01 9.12 16.60
CA GLN A 146 0.09 7.96 17.51
C GLN A 146 0.19 6.63 16.74
N GLU A 147 -0.62 6.47 15.70
CA GLU A 147 -0.58 5.26 14.87
C GLU A 147 0.69 5.19 14.02
N LEU A 148 1.17 6.32 13.51
CA LEU A 148 2.47 6.41 12.83
C LEU A 148 3.60 5.94 13.76
N GLU A 149 3.67 6.46 14.98
CA GLU A 149 4.68 6.04 15.96
C GLU A 149 4.63 4.54 16.23
N ARG A 150 3.43 3.95 16.34
CA ARG A 150 3.23 2.51 16.51
C ARG A 150 3.80 1.74 15.32
N CYS A 151 3.43 2.15 14.10
CA CYS A 151 3.87 1.50 12.87
C CYS A 151 5.39 1.59 12.69
N MET A 152 6.00 2.76 12.95
CA MET A 152 7.45 2.91 12.84
C MET A 152 8.18 1.97 13.81
N LYS A 153 7.64 1.73 15.02
CA LYS A 153 8.18 0.72 15.97
C LYS A 153 8.04 -0.72 15.46
N MET A 154 7.05 -1.00 14.61
CA MET A 154 6.83 -2.31 13.97
C MET A 154 7.72 -2.54 12.74
N GLY A 155 8.51 -1.55 12.32
CA GLY A 155 9.48 -1.69 11.22
C GLY A 155 9.04 -1.11 9.88
N TYR A 156 7.89 -0.41 9.84
CA TYR A 156 7.49 0.38 8.68
C TYR A 156 8.55 1.40 8.27
N LYS A 157 8.57 1.77 6.98
CA LYS A 157 9.50 2.77 6.43
C LYS A 157 8.85 4.11 6.13
N GLY A 158 7.55 4.22 6.40
CA GLY A 158 6.81 5.43 6.09
C GLY A 158 5.31 5.21 6.15
N VAL A 159 4.59 6.13 5.53
CA VAL A 159 3.14 6.21 5.50
C VAL A 159 2.65 6.56 4.09
N GLN A 160 1.52 6.00 3.71
CA GLN A 160 0.75 6.41 2.56
C GLN A 160 -0.45 7.23 3.02
N ILE A 161 -0.65 8.41 2.42
CA ILE A 161 -1.76 9.32 2.73
C ILE A 161 -2.50 9.74 1.45
N GLY A 162 -3.75 10.16 1.58
CA GLY A 162 -4.49 10.76 0.47
C GLY A 162 -3.98 12.15 0.09
N SER A 163 -4.23 12.59 -1.15
CA SER A 163 -3.93 13.95 -1.62
C SER A 163 -4.79 15.03 -0.94
N ASN A 164 -5.87 14.63 -0.28
CA ASN A 164 -6.66 15.46 0.63
C ASN A 164 -7.30 14.61 1.73
N VAL A 165 -7.79 15.29 2.77
CA VAL A 165 -8.53 14.69 3.88
C VAL A 165 -9.88 15.38 4.02
N ASN A 166 -10.96 14.76 3.53
CA ASN A 166 -12.32 15.33 3.58
C ASN A 166 -12.38 16.79 3.04
N ASN A 167 -11.80 17.03 1.86
CA ASN A 167 -11.64 18.36 1.23
C ASN A 167 -10.64 19.33 1.90
N LYS A 168 -9.95 18.91 2.96
CA LYS A 168 -8.81 19.66 3.50
C LYS A 168 -7.55 19.36 2.70
N ASN A 169 -6.84 20.40 2.28
CA ASN A 169 -5.57 20.26 1.56
C ASN A 169 -4.43 19.95 2.51
N LEU A 170 -3.33 19.39 1.99
CA LEU A 170 -2.19 18.98 2.81
C LEU A 170 -1.39 20.15 3.43
N ASN A 171 -1.68 21.39 3.07
CA ASN A 171 -1.06 22.59 3.65
C ASN A 171 -1.82 23.15 4.86
N GLU A 172 -2.89 22.50 5.34
CA GLU A 172 -3.56 22.90 6.57
C GLU A 172 -2.61 22.77 7.78
N PRO A 173 -2.65 23.70 8.77
CA PRO A 173 -1.71 23.70 9.90
C PRO A 173 -1.64 22.37 10.67
N GLU A 174 -2.79 21.73 10.87
CA GLU A 174 -2.91 20.42 11.54
C GLU A 174 -2.25 19.28 10.74
N ILE A 175 -2.13 19.38 9.41
CA ILE A 175 -1.44 18.38 8.59
C ILE A 175 0.07 18.68 8.54
N VAL A 176 0.47 19.95 8.66
CA VAL A 176 1.89 20.31 8.82
C VAL A 176 2.48 19.70 10.09
N GLU A 177 1.73 19.65 11.19
CA GLU A 177 2.15 18.94 12.42
C GLU A 177 2.39 17.44 12.19
N PHE A 178 1.54 16.80 11.38
CA PHE A 178 1.74 15.41 10.98
C PHE A 178 3.03 15.23 10.17
N PHE A 179 3.35 16.16 9.25
CA PHE A 179 4.62 16.11 8.51
C PHE A 179 5.85 16.29 9.41
N ALA A 180 5.78 17.15 10.41
CA ALA A 180 6.85 17.28 11.40
C ALA A 180 7.07 15.99 12.21
N ALA A 181 5.99 15.27 12.52
CA ALA A 181 6.09 13.95 13.15
C ALA A 181 6.72 12.91 12.19
N CYS A 182 6.33 12.89 10.91
CA CYS A 182 6.96 12.04 9.90
C CYS A 182 8.47 12.31 9.80
N GLU A 183 8.89 13.58 9.74
CA GLU A 183 10.30 13.97 9.73
C GLU A 183 11.03 13.45 10.98
N SER A 184 10.46 13.70 12.17
CA SER A 184 11.04 13.29 13.46
C SER A 184 11.22 11.77 13.59
N LEU A 185 10.32 11.01 12.96
CA LEU A 185 10.34 9.54 12.94
C LEU A 185 11.13 8.96 11.76
N ASN A 186 11.69 9.81 10.88
CA ASN A 186 12.34 9.41 9.63
C ASN A 186 11.41 8.52 8.75
N ALA A 187 10.14 8.90 8.69
CA ALA A 187 9.09 8.23 7.92
C ALA A 187 8.99 8.82 6.51
N ALA A 188 9.14 7.99 5.48
CA ALA A 188 8.83 8.40 4.11
C ALA A 188 7.33 8.65 3.93
N ILE A 189 6.95 9.56 3.04
CA ILE A 189 5.55 9.86 2.74
C ILE A 189 5.27 9.56 1.27
N LEU A 190 4.30 8.69 1.02
CA LEU A 190 3.70 8.49 -0.30
C LEU A 190 2.32 9.17 -0.33
N VAL A 191 2.19 10.23 -1.12
CA VAL A 191 0.89 10.88 -1.36
C VAL A 191 0.21 10.20 -2.53
N HIS A 192 -0.99 9.66 -2.30
CA HIS A 192 -1.80 8.99 -3.31
C HIS A 192 -3.01 9.84 -3.70
N PRO A 193 -3.33 9.99 -5.01
CA PRO A 193 -4.59 10.60 -5.44
C PRO A 193 -5.81 10.01 -4.73
N TRP A 194 -6.59 10.86 -4.06
CA TRP A 194 -7.82 10.45 -3.39
C TRP A 194 -8.89 11.54 -3.54
N GLN A 195 -10.15 11.16 -3.75
CA GLN A 195 -11.31 12.08 -3.83
C GLN A 195 -11.06 13.38 -4.63
N MET A 196 -10.58 13.24 -5.86
CA MET A 196 -10.18 14.37 -6.70
C MET A 196 -11.40 15.16 -7.20
N MET A 197 -11.25 16.49 -7.24
CA MET A 197 -12.23 17.33 -7.93
C MET A 197 -12.36 16.91 -9.40
N GLY A 198 -13.60 16.82 -9.90
CA GLY A 198 -13.87 16.43 -11.29
C GLY A 198 -13.70 14.93 -11.57
N GLN A 199 -13.65 14.07 -10.53
CA GLN A 199 -13.61 12.60 -10.68
C GLN A 199 -14.62 12.06 -11.70
N GLU A 200 -15.83 12.63 -11.73
CA GLU A 200 -16.91 12.26 -12.67
C GLU A 200 -16.50 12.41 -14.14
N HIS A 201 -15.63 13.36 -14.45
CA HIS A 201 -15.13 13.64 -15.80
C HIS A 201 -13.83 12.90 -16.15
N MET A 202 -13.21 12.26 -15.17
CA MET A 202 -11.91 11.59 -15.32
C MET A 202 -12.02 10.07 -15.33
N THR A 203 -13.22 9.48 -15.44
CA THR A 203 -13.40 8.02 -15.30
C THR A 203 -12.67 7.15 -16.34
N LYS A 204 -12.28 7.70 -17.50
CA LYS A 204 -11.53 6.96 -18.53
C LYS A 204 -10.12 6.62 -18.04
N TYR A 205 -9.62 5.44 -18.43
CA TYR A 205 -8.25 4.97 -18.16
C TYR A 205 -7.82 4.96 -16.69
N TRP A 206 -8.77 4.86 -15.75
CA TRP A 206 -8.47 4.91 -14.31
C TRP A 206 -7.76 6.20 -13.87
N LEU A 207 -7.86 7.28 -14.66
CA LEU A 207 -7.22 8.56 -14.38
C LEU A 207 -7.49 9.14 -12.99
N PRO A 208 -8.64 8.94 -12.31
CA PRO A 208 -8.83 9.53 -10.99
C PRO A 208 -7.78 8.98 -10.01
N TRP A 209 -7.37 7.72 -10.18
CA TRP A 209 -6.40 7.08 -9.28
C TRP A 209 -4.95 7.31 -9.70
N LEU A 210 -4.71 7.82 -10.91
CA LEU A 210 -3.39 8.02 -11.49
C LEU A 210 -2.97 9.50 -11.53
N VAL A 211 -3.94 10.41 -11.62
CA VAL A 211 -3.74 11.85 -11.73
C VAL A 211 -4.54 12.50 -10.60
N GLY A 212 -3.83 13.06 -9.62
CA GLY A 212 -4.39 13.74 -8.45
C GLY A 212 -3.66 15.03 -8.15
#